data_AF-A0AAW4YB59-F1
#
_entry.id   AF-A0AAW4YB59-F1
#
_cell.length_a   1.000
_cell.length_b   1.000
_cell.length_c   1.000
_cell.angle_alpha   90.00
_cell.angle_beta   90.00
_cell.angle_gamma   90.00
#
_symmetry.space_group_name_H-M   'P 1'
#
loop_
_entity.id
_entity.type
_entity.pdbx_description
1 polymer ?
#
loop_
_entity_poly.entity_id
_entity_poly.type
_entity_poly.pdbx_seq_one_letter_code
_entity_poly.pdbx_strand_id
1 'polypeptide(L)' 'DKNVKKLREVYPITTKKSPVLKLHIDGDIKGSSVGYKNIEYNFSKVKDQETAVRDFLNFGPSDGVS' A
#
# COMPACT_ATOMS: atom_id res chain seq x y z
N ASP A 1 -5.37 6.40 13.59
CA ASP A 1 -5.18 5.12 12.90
C ASP A 1 -3.87 4.46 13.37
N LYS A 2 -3.90 3.15 13.65
CA LYS A 2 -2.74 2.42 14.22
C LYS A 2 -1.58 2.31 13.22
N ASN A 3 -1.88 2.09 11.94
CA ASN A 3 -0.87 1.98 10.89
C ASN A 3 -0.26 3.34 10.60
N VAL A 4 -1.06 4.40 10.52
CA VAL A 4 -0.55 5.78 10.35
C VAL A 4 0.38 6.18 11.48
N LYS A 5 0.11 5.79 12.73
CA LYS A 5 1.01 6.06 13.85
C LYS A 5 2.36 5.36 13.67
N LYS A 6 2.35 4.06 13.36
CA LYS A 6 3.57 3.28 13.09
C LYS A 6 4.39 3.85 11.93
N LEU A 7 3.74 4.26 10.84
CA LEU A 7 4.45 4.88 9.70
C LEU A 7 5.21 6.14 10.10
N ARG A 8 4.67 6.94 11.03
CA ARG A 8 5.33 8.16 11.54
C ARG A 8 6.46 7.89 12.52
N GLU A 9 6.46 6.73 13.16
CA GLU A 9 7.54 6.30 14.05
C GLU A 9 8.77 5.85 13.25
N VAL A 10 8.57 5.30 12.04
CA VAL A 10 9.64 4.69 11.22
C VAL A 10 10.14 5.62 10.10
N TYR A 11 9.27 6.50 9.57
CA TYR A 11 9.60 7.38 8.45
C TYR A 11 9.49 8.87 8.84
N PRO A 12 10.32 9.76 8.28
CA PRO A 12 10.31 11.19 8.57
C PRO A 12 9.13 11.92 7.89
N ILE A 13 7.90 11.48 8.15
CA ILE A 13 6.67 12.06 7.61
C ILE A 13 6.31 13.31 8.43
N THR A 14 6.73 14.47 7.95
CA THR A 14 6.62 15.76 8.67
C THR A 14 5.20 16.34 8.71
N THR A 15 4.38 16.03 7.71
CA THR A 15 3.00 16.55 7.63
C THR A 15 2.10 15.94 8.71
N LYS A 16 1.42 16.76 9.52
CA LYS A 16 0.51 16.30 10.57
C LYS A 16 -0.87 15.84 10.05
N LYS A 17 -1.17 16.08 8.77
CA LYS A 17 -2.46 15.75 8.16
C LYS A 17 -2.62 14.23 7.98
N SER A 18 -3.86 13.75 8.03
CA SER A 18 -4.17 12.35 7.75
C SER A 18 -3.94 12.01 6.27
N PRO A 19 -3.39 10.81 5.99
CA PRO A 19 -3.26 10.33 4.62
C PRO A 19 -4.62 9.88 4.06
N VAL A 20 -4.67 9.73 2.74
CA VAL A 20 -5.70 8.95 2.05
C VAL A 20 -5.18 7.54 1.86
N LEU A 21 -5.96 6.54 2.28
CA LEU A 21 -5.65 5.14 1.99
C LEU A 21 -6.26 4.78 0.63
N LYS A 22 -5.43 4.30 -0.30
CA LYS A 22 -5.88 3.70 -1.56
C LYS A 22 -5.55 2.21 -1.54
N LEU A 23 -6.48 1.41 -2.03
CA LEU A 23 -6.37 -0.04 -2.10
C LEU A 23 -6.63 -0.45 -3.55
N HIS A 24 -5.67 -1.12 -4.16
CA HIS A 24 -5.83 -1.77 -5.45
C HIS A 24 -5.70 -3.27 -5.23
N ILE A 25 -6.71 -4.01 -5.66
CA ILE A 25 -6.75 -5.47 -5.58
C ILE A 25 -7.02 -5.98 -6.98
N ASP A 26 -6.27 -7.00 -7.37
CA ASP A 26 -6.50 -7.77 -8.58
C ASP A 26 -6.72 -9.25 -8.25
N GLY A 27 -7.40 -9.97 -9.15
CA GLY A 27 -7.90 -11.33 -8.95
C GLY A 27 -9.40 -11.40 -8.71
N ASP A 28 -9.97 -12.61 -8.81
CA ASP A 28 -11.40 -12.81 -8.56
C ASP A 28 -11.74 -12.46 -7.11
N ILE A 29 -12.64 -11.47 -6.95
CA ILE A 29 -13.15 -10.99 -5.66
C ILE A 29 -13.79 -12.14 -4.86
N LYS A 30 -14.28 -13.18 -5.55
CA LYS A 30 -14.88 -14.38 -4.94
C LYS A 30 -13.87 -15.43 -4.48
N GLY A 31 -12.58 -15.24 -4.74
CA GLY A 31 -11.51 -16.11 -4.25
C GLY A 31 -10.69 -16.75 -5.37
N SER A 32 -9.84 -15.95 -6.02
CA SER A 32 -8.68 -16.48 -6.74
C SER A 32 -7.49 -16.62 -5.77
N SER A 33 -6.79 -17.75 -5.82
CA SER A 33 -5.49 -17.97 -5.17
C SER A 33 -4.32 -17.37 -5.98
N VAL A 34 -4.60 -16.58 -7.01
CA VAL A 34 -3.60 -15.83 -7.78
C VAL A 34 -4.07 -14.39 -7.92
N GLY A 35 -3.16 -13.44 -7.67
CA GLY A 35 -3.42 -12.01 -7.81
C GLY A 35 -2.55 -11.18 -6.88
N TYR A 36 -2.86 -9.90 -6.77
CA TYR A 36 -2.08 -8.98 -5.95
C TYR A 36 -2.93 -8.03 -5.11
N LYS A 37 -2.32 -7.54 -4.04
CA LYS A 37 -2.82 -6.43 -3.23
C LYS A 37 -1.77 -5.34 -3.19
N ASN A 38 -2.17 -4.12 -3.51
CA ASN A 38 -1.35 -2.93 -3.41
C ASN A 38 -2.06 -1.92 -2.50
N ILE A 39 -1.37 -1.41 -1.50
CA ILE A 39 -1.86 -0.37 -0.61
C ILE A 39 -0.98 0.87 -0.71
N GLU A 40 -1.61 2.04 -0.69
CA GLU A 40 -0.94 3.34 -0.68
C GLU A 40 -1.51 4.21 0.43
N TYR A 41 -0.67 4.66 1.36
CA TYR A 41 -0.96 5.76 2.26
C TYR A 41 -0.40 7.04 1.66
N ASN A 42 -1.27 7.88 1.09
CA ASN A 42 -0.87 9.13 0.44
C ASN A 42 -1.02 10.33 1.39
N PHE A 43 0.10 10.95 1.74
CA PHE A 43 0.17 12.13 2.62
C PHE A 43 0.25 13.45 1.86
N SER A 44 0.36 13.40 0.53
CA SER A 44 0.48 14.56 -0.37
C SER A 44 -0.74 15.46 -0.25
N LYS A 45 -0.50 16.78 -0.27
CA LYS A 45 -1.55 17.81 -0.25
C LYS A 45 -1.31 18.93 -1.25
N VAL A 46 -0.12 18.99 -1.82
CA VAL A 46 0.30 19.97 -2.82
C VAL A 46 0.45 19.22 -4.12
N LYS A 47 -0.12 19.78 -5.18
CA LYS A 47 0.06 19.25 -6.54
C LYS A 47 1.56 19.19 -6.83
N ASP A 48 2.02 18.09 -7.44
CA ASP A 48 3.42 17.87 -7.83
C ASP A 48 4.43 17.66 -6.67
N GLN A 49 3.96 17.52 -5.42
CA GLN A 49 4.78 17.07 -4.29
C GLN A 49 4.21 15.78 -3.70
N GLU A 50 4.78 14.64 -4.11
CA GLU A 50 4.34 13.34 -3.63
C GLU A 50 5.03 12.95 -2.31
N THR A 51 4.24 12.54 -1.33
CA THR A 51 4.71 11.82 -0.15
C THR A 51 3.74 10.68 0.09
N ALA A 52 4.16 9.46 -0.21
CA ALA A 52 3.34 8.26 -0.05
C ALA A 52 4.18 7.09 0.45
N VAL A 53 3.54 6.22 1.24
CA VAL A 53 4.08 4.89 1.56
C VAL A 53 3.26 3.88 0.77
N ARG A 54 3.94 3.03 0.00
CA ARG A 54 3.33 1.99 -0.84
C ARG A 54 3.82 0.63 -0.38
N ASP A 55 2.92 -0.33 -0.31
CA ASP A 55 3.25 -1.72 0.01
C ASP A 55 2.49 -2.66 -0.93
N PHE A 56 3.12 -3.77 -1.27
CA PHE A 56 2.65 -4.67 -2.32
C PHE A 56 2.85 -6.13 -1.90
N LEU A 57 1.78 -6.91 -2.02
CA LEU A 57 1.78 -8.34 -1.82
C LEU A 57 1.28 -9.02 -3.09
N ASN A 58 2.17 -9.77 -3.74
CA ASN A 58 1.81 -10.64 -4.85
C ASN A 58 1.66 -12.08 -4.36
N PHE A 59 0.60 -12.75 -4.77
CA PHE A 59 0.42 -14.16 -4.53
C PHE A 59 0.27 -14.86 -5.88
N GLY A 60 1.29 -15.64 -6.23
CA GLY A 60 1.36 -16.40 -7.46
C GLY A 60 1.89 -17.80 -7.20
N PRO A 61 1.82 -18.68 -8.21
CA PRO A 61 2.42 -20.01 -8.11
C PRO A 61 3.91 -19.90 -7.77
N SER A 62 4.41 -20.86 -6.99
CA SER A 62 5.84 -21.07 -6.90
C SER A 62 6.36 -21.54 -8.26
N ASP A 63 7.58 -21.15 -8.62
CA ASP A 63 8.27 -21.74 -9.77
C ASP A 63 8.53 -23.23 -9.47
N GLY A 64 7.59 -24.09 -9.85
CA GLY A 64 7.78 -25.53 -9.82
C GLY A 64 8.96 -25.87 -10.73
N VAL A 65 10.00 -26.51 -10.18
CA VAL A 65 11.13 -27.03 -10.96
C VAL A 65 10.56 -27.94 -12.05
N SER A 66 10.78 -27.56 -13.31
CA SER A 66 10.40 -28.32 -14.50
C SER A 66 11.10 -29.68 -14.57
#